data_AF-A0AAV9GXZ5-F1
#
_entry.id   AF-A0AAV9GXZ5-F1
#
_cell.length_a   1.000
_cell.length_b   1.000
_cell.length_c   1.000
_cell.angle_alpha   90.00
_cell.angle_beta   90.00
_cell.angle_gamma   90.00
#
_symmetry.space_group_name_H-M   'P 1'
#
loop_
_entity.id
_entity.type
_entity.pdbx_description
1 polymer ?
#
loop_
_entity_poly.entity_id
_entity_poly.type
_entity_poly.pdbx_seq_one_letter_code
_entity_poly.pdbx_strand_id
1 'polypeptide(L)'
;MFNTPHELEDNGALDFDWAIVKLEDPRDYLPNAFLDPDDLSNLIFVSGVANHPPAIETPVFVIVDQNRPLKGMLHPGVSMLGGINGRSSSAVWTMTMGENCTLVKGDSGAMVVDATNGALYGHVIGWNPIGEVLERDANDDTVEEGRVSE
;
A
#
# COMPACT_ATOMS: atom_id res chain seq x y z
N MET A 1 -10.71 -20.40 12.35
CA MET A 1 -11.55 -20.75 11.18
C MET A 1 -11.61 -19.47 10.37
N PHE A 2 -10.98 -19.44 9.20
CA PHE A 2 -10.91 -18.21 8.39
C PHE A 2 -12.18 -18.08 7.56
N ASN A 3 -12.74 -16.87 7.50
CA ASN A 3 -13.90 -16.59 6.66
C ASN A 3 -13.54 -16.81 5.19
N THR A 4 -14.49 -17.32 4.44
CA THR A 4 -14.35 -17.53 3.00
C THR A 4 -14.51 -16.19 2.25
N PRO A 5 -13.91 -16.02 1.05
CA PRO A 5 -14.03 -14.78 0.28
C PRO A 5 -15.48 -14.34 0.05
N HIS A 6 -16.39 -15.32 -0.05
CA HIS A 6 -17.82 -15.10 -0.27
C HIS A 6 -18.53 -14.49 0.96
N GLU A 7 -17.99 -14.68 2.16
CA GLU A 7 -18.54 -14.16 3.43
C GLU A 7 -18.11 -12.71 3.71
N LEU A 8 -17.05 -12.23 3.04
CA LEU A 8 -16.63 -10.81 3.09
C LEU A 8 -17.48 -9.93 2.16
N GLU A 9 -18.04 -10.49 1.08
CA GLU A 9 -18.86 -9.77 0.10
C GLU A 9 -20.28 -9.43 0.60
N ASP A 10 -20.84 -10.25 1.50
CA ASP A 10 -22.25 -10.18 1.90
C ASP A 10 -22.57 -9.12 2.98
N ASN A 11 -21.55 -8.44 3.52
CA ASN A 11 -21.71 -7.54 4.66
C ASN A 11 -21.95 -6.06 4.31
N GLY A 12 -22.31 -5.76 3.05
CA GLY A 12 -22.35 -4.37 2.58
C GLY A 12 -20.96 -3.72 2.60
N ALA A 13 -19.93 -4.55 2.51
CA ALA A 13 -18.53 -4.19 2.65
C ALA A 13 -18.13 -3.21 1.55
N LEU A 14 -17.44 -2.17 1.99
CA LEU A 14 -16.82 -1.14 1.17
C LEU A 14 -16.11 -1.74 -0.06
N ASP A 15 -16.24 -1.06 -1.20
CA ASP A 15 -15.71 -1.45 -2.50
C ASP A 15 -14.18 -1.25 -2.51
N PHE A 16 -13.44 -2.31 -2.21
CA PHE A 16 -11.98 -2.25 -2.04
C PHE A 16 -11.23 -2.93 -3.18
N ASP A 17 -10.18 -2.27 -3.67
CA ASP A 17 -9.33 -2.77 -4.75
C ASP A 17 -8.08 -3.47 -4.17
N TRP A 18 -8.23 -4.71 -3.69
CA TRP A 18 -7.12 -5.52 -3.19
C TRP A 18 -7.23 -6.99 -3.60
N ALA A 19 -6.09 -7.65 -3.66
CA ALA A 19 -6.00 -9.10 -3.84
C ALA A 19 -4.77 -9.64 -3.09
N ILE A 20 -4.86 -10.85 -2.56
CA ILE A 20 -3.74 -11.57 -1.95
C ILE A 20 -3.32 -12.69 -2.89
N VAL A 21 -2.03 -12.72 -3.24
CA VAL A 21 -1.45 -13.77 -4.07
C VAL A 21 -0.58 -14.65 -3.19
N LYS A 22 -0.88 -15.96 -3.17
CA LYS A 22 -0.07 -16.95 -2.48
C LYS A 22 1.11 -17.36 -3.38
N LEU A 23 2.32 -17.26 -2.86
CA LEU A 23 3.51 -17.83 -3.50
C LEU A 23 3.53 -19.34 -3.26
N GLU A 24 3.66 -20.13 -4.33
CA GLU A 24 3.67 -21.59 -4.25
C GLU A 24 5.06 -22.15 -3.92
N ASP A 25 6.12 -21.48 -4.38
CA ASP A 25 7.50 -21.90 -4.18
C ASP A 25 8.17 -21.10 -3.05
N PRO A 26 8.66 -21.76 -1.98
CA PRO A 26 9.45 -21.12 -0.93
C PRO A 26 10.67 -20.33 -1.42
N ARG A 27 11.18 -20.62 -2.63
CA ARG A 27 12.30 -19.90 -3.24
C ARG A 27 11.92 -18.54 -3.82
N ASP A 28 10.62 -18.30 -4.03
CA ASP A 28 10.11 -17.01 -4.50
C ASP A 28 9.96 -16.01 -3.35
N TYR A 29 10.14 -16.45 -2.10
CA TYR A 29 10.14 -15.57 -0.93
C TYR A 29 11.45 -14.77 -0.89
N LEU A 30 11.37 -13.55 -1.41
CA LEU A 30 12.40 -12.54 -1.21
C LEU A 30 12.20 -11.83 0.14
N PRO A 31 13.26 -11.25 0.73
CA PRO A 31 13.10 -10.37 1.87
C PRO A 31 12.13 -9.24 1.54
N ASN A 32 11.33 -8.80 2.52
CA ASN A 32 10.47 -7.61 2.40
C ASN A 32 11.34 -6.35 2.44
N ALA A 33 12.13 -6.14 1.39
CA ALA A 33 13.11 -5.08 1.32
C ALA A 33 13.36 -4.65 -0.14
N PHE A 34 13.80 -3.41 -0.31
CA PHE A 34 14.13 -2.82 -1.61
C PHE A 34 15.37 -1.93 -1.50
N LEU A 35 16.02 -1.67 -2.63
CA LEU A 35 17.20 -0.80 -2.69
C LEU A 35 16.78 0.67 -2.67
N ASP A 36 17.47 1.50 -1.89
CA ASP A 36 17.28 2.94 -1.95
C ASP A 36 17.67 3.47 -3.36
N PRO A 37 16.79 4.23 -4.04
CA PRO A 37 17.08 4.74 -5.38
C PRO A 37 18.26 5.73 -5.44
N ASP A 38 18.62 6.37 -4.33
CA ASP A 38 19.79 7.27 -4.26
C ASP A 38 21.07 6.58 -3.79
N ASP A 39 20.93 5.48 -3.05
CA ASP A 39 22.04 4.71 -2.52
C ASP A 39 21.80 3.21 -2.72
N LEU A 40 22.26 2.68 -3.84
CA LEU A 40 22.10 1.26 -4.19
C LEU A 40 22.85 0.29 -3.25
N SER A 41 23.62 0.81 -2.28
CA SER A 41 24.22 0.00 -1.22
C SER A 41 23.35 -0.07 0.05
N ASN A 42 22.35 0.81 0.14
CA ASN A 42 21.39 0.88 1.23
C ASN A 42 20.15 0.03 0.90
N LEU A 43 19.89 -0.97 1.76
CA LEU A 43 18.72 -1.83 1.66
C LEU A 43 17.70 -1.40 2.72
N ILE A 44 16.50 -1.00 2.27
CA ILE A 44 15.41 -0.55 3.14
C ILE A 44 14.46 -1.72 3.37
N PHE A 45 14.24 -2.06 4.64
CA PHE A 45 13.32 -3.11 5.04
C PHE A 45 11.93 -2.53 5.31
N VAL A 46 10.90 -3.21 4.82
CA VAL A 46 9.52 -2.95 5.22
C VAL A 46 9.35 -3.44 6.66
N SER A 47 9.24 -2.50 7.59
CA SER A 47 9.39 -2.73 9.03
C SER A 47 8.07 -3.02 9.75
N GLY A 48 6.94 -2.72 9.11
CA GLY A 48 5.59 -2.93 9.63
C GLY A 48 4.55 -2.22 8.79
N VAL A 49 3.29 -2.28 9.22
CA VAL A 49 2.17 -1.56 8.61
C VAL A 49 1.84 -0.32 9.44
N ALA A 50 1.63 0.82 8.80
CA ALA A 50 1.18 2.05 9.43
C ALA A 50 -0.35 2.04 9.58
N ASN A 51 -0.84 2.35 10.78
CA ASN A 51 -2.27 2.23 11.14
C ASN A 51 -3.04 3.55 11.03
N HIS A 52 -2.40 4.59 10.50
CA HIS A 52 -2.91 5.95 10.48
C HIS A 52 -2.13 6.75 9.42
N PRO A 53 -2.78 7.71 8.76
CA PRO A 53 -2.08 8.63 7.86
C PRO A 53 -1.06 9.45 8.66
N PRO A 54 0.00 9.91 8.01
CA PRO A 54 0.99 10.74 8.68
C PRO A 54 0.35 12.06 9.14
N ALA A 55 0.83 12.59 10.27
CA ALA A 55 0.35 13.88 10.80
C ALA A 55 0.91 15.09 10.03
N ILE A 56 1.96 14.87 9.25
CA ILE A 56 2.65 15.87 8.43
C ILE A 56 2.90 15.28 7.04
N GLU A 57 3.39 16.10 6.11
CA GLU A 57 3.87 15.57 4.84
C GLU A 57 5.07 14.65 5.07
N THR A 58 4.98 13.43 4.55
CA THR A 58 5.97 12.38 4.81
C THR A 58 6.57 11.88 3.48
N PRO A 59 7.90 11.91 3.33
CA PRO A 59 8.56 11.33 2.18
C PRO A 59 8.30 9.82 2.12
N VAL A 60 7.91 9.34 0.95
CA VAL A 60 7.62 7.93 0.71
C VAL A 60 8.33 7.41 -0.54
N PHE A 61 8.57 6.10 -0.56
CA PHE A 61 8.93 5.35 -1.74
C PHE A 61 7.71 4.58 -2.26
N VAL A 62 7.46 4.67 -3.55
CA VAL A 62 6.47 3.84 -4.26
C VAL A 62 7.21 2.72 -4.98
N ILE A 63 6.99 1.49 -4.52
CA ILE A 63 7.65 0.28 -4.98
C ILE A 63 6.81 -0.32 -6.10
N VAL A 64 7.20 -0.01 -7.34
CA VAL A 64 6.53 -0.45 -8.57
C VAL A 64 7.13 -1.77 -9.07
N ASP A 65 7.97 -1.73 -10.12
CA ASP A 65 8.80 -2.85 -10.55
C ASP A 65 10.10 -2.98 -9.74
N GLN A 66 10.72 -4.16 -9.82
CA GLN A 66 11.90 -4.57 -9.04
C GLN A 66 13.13 -3.64 -9.17
N ASN A 67 13.14 -2.71 -10.11
CA ASN A 67 14.31 -1.85 -10.37
C ASN A 67 14.04 -0.35 -10.22
N ARG A 68 12.86 0.07 -9.73
CA ARG A 68 12.55 1.51 -9.71
C ARG A 68 11.64 1.98 -8.57
N PRO A 69 12.11 2.01 -7.32
CA PRO A 69 11.43 2.78 -6.28
C PRO A 69 11.31 4.24 -6.73
N LEU A 70 10.08 4.74 -6.81
CA LEU A 70 9.79 6.13 -7.14
C LEU A 70 9.67 6.93 -5.86
N LYS A 71 10.10 8.20 -5.87
CA LYS A 71 9.92 9.08 -4.73
C LYS A 71 8.58 9.78 -4.79
N GLY A 72 7.97 9.97 -3.63
CA GLY A 72 6.76 10.76 -3.45
C GLY A 72 6.69 11.44 -2.10
N MET A 73 5.60 12.16 -1.88
CA MET A 73 5.24 12.82 -0.64
C MET A 73 3.82 12.45 -0.29
N LEU A 74 3.63 11.73 0.82
CA LEU A 74 2.34 11.39 1.38
C LEU A 74 1.82 12.60 2.16
N HIS A 75 0.59 13.04 1.85
CA HIS A 75 -0.02 14.19 2.50
C HIS A 75 -0.80 13.77 3.75
N PRO A 76 -0.89 14.64 4.77
CA PRO A 76 -1.68 14.35 5.95
C PRO A 76 -3.19 14.37 5.64
N GLY A 77 -3.92 13.50 6.34
CA GLY A 77 -5.38 13.43 6.27
C GLY A 77 -5.92 12.35 5.34
N VAL A 78 -7.23 12.43 5.07
CA VAL A 78 -7.96 11.46 4.24
C VAL A 78 -8.78 12.20 3.18
N SER A 79 -8.77 11.68 1.97
CA SER A 79 -9.68 12.03 0.88
C SER A 79 -10.78 10.99 0.76
N MET A 80 -11.87 11.34 0.08
CA MET A 80 -12.99 10.43 -0.15
C MET A 80 -13.12 10.11 -1.63
N LEU A 81 -12.92 8.85 -2.00
CA LEU A 81 -13.20 8.34 -3.33
C LEU A 81 -14.66 7.91 -3.40
N GLY A 82 -15.42 8.46 -4.35
CA GLY A 82 -16.76 7.96 -4.64
C GLY A 82 -16.69 6.51 -5.10
N GLY A 83 -17.52 5.63 -4.54
CA GLY A 83 -17.43 4.19 -4.79
C GLY A 83 -17.40 3.85 -6.28
N ILE A 84 -16.52 2.93 -6.65
CA ILE A 84 -16.32 2.48 -8.03
C ILE A 84 -17.65 1.94 -8.61
N ASN A 85 -18.50 1.37 -7.74
CA ASN A 85 -19.86 0.92 -8.05
C ASN A 85 -21.00 1.84 -7.57
N GLY A 86 -20.72 3.07 -7.13
CA GLY A 86 -21.74 4.06 -6.73
C GLY A 86 -22.48 3.79 -5.42
N ARG A 87 -22.01 2.84 -4.60
CA ARG A 87 -22.72 2.37 -3.38
C ARG A 87 -22.20 2.95 -2.06
N SER A 88 -20.93 3.34 -1.99
CA SER A 88 -20.32 3.88 -0.76
C SER A 88 -19.00 4.61 -1.06
N SER A 89 -18.75 5.74 -0.39
CA SER A 89 -17.45 6.43 -0.47
C SER A 89 -16.38 5.68 0.33
N SER A 90 -15.18 5.54 -0.22
CA SER A 90 -14.03 4.99 0.49
C SER A 90 -13.07 6.10 0.92
N ALA A 91 -12.61 6.06 2.15
CA ALA A 91 -11.51 6.90 2.60
C ALA A 91 -10.20 6.42 1.97
N VAL A 92 -9.38 7.36 1.52
CA VAL A 92 -8.09 7.12 0.85
C VAL A 92 -7.08 8.17 1.25
N TRP A 93 -5.79 7.83 1.27
CA TRP A 93 -4.71 8.80 1.49
C TRP A 93 -4.19 9.31 0.16
N THR A 94 -3.73 10.56 0.12
CA THR A 94 -3.22 11.19 -1.11
C THR A 94 -1.72 11.40 -1.03
N MET A 95 -1.03 11.09 -2.12
CA MET A 95 0.39 11.44 -2.27
C MET A 95 0.62 12.19 -3.57
N THR A 96 1.68 12.98 -3.64
CA THR A 96 2.25 13.54 -4.87
C THR A 96 3.57 12.87 -5.21
N MET A 97 3.89 12.77 -6.50
CA MET A 97 5.18 12.22 -6.93
C MET A 97 6.27 13.28 -6.94
N GLY A 98 7.51 12.83 -6.72
CA GLY A 98 8.70 13.64 -6.91
C GLY A 98 8.91 14.06 -8.37
N GLU A 99 9.81 15.02 -8.57
CA GLU A 99 10.13 15.52 -9.90
C GLU A 99 10.59 14.38 -10.83
N ASN A 100 10.07 14.36 -12.06
CA ASN A 100 10.32 13.31 -13.06
C ASN A 100 9.92 11.89 -12.63
N CYS A 101 9.19 11.73 -11.53
CA CYS A 101 8.58 10.46 -11.14
C CYS A 101 7.13 10.44 -11.61
N THR A 102 6.75 9.41 -12.37
CA THR A 102 5.37 9.24 -12.84
C THR A 102 4.99 7.78 -12.76
N LEU A 103 3.81 7.49 -12.22
CA LEU A 103 3.23 6.15 -12.29
C LEU A 103 2.61 5.98 -13.66
N VAL A 104 2.78 4.77 -14.19
CA VAL A 104 2.27 4.40 -15.49
C VAL A 104 1.18 3.35 -15.35
N LYS A 105 0.45 3.12 -16.44
CA LYS A 105 -0.51 2.02 -16.48
C LYS A 105 0.21 0.71 -16.17
N GLY A 106 -0.24 0.03 -15.11
CA GLY A 106 0.38 -1.20 -14.61
C GLY A 106 0.91 -1.08 -13.18
N ASP A 107 1.12 0.14 -12.67
CA ASP A 107 1.65 0.39 -11.32
C ASP A 107 0.59 0.27 -10.21
N SER A 108 -0.65 -0.09 -10.55
CA SER A 108 -1.68 -0.41 -9.56
C SER A 108 -1.24 -1.58 -8.69
N GLY A 109 -1.46 -1.48 -7.38
CA GLY A 109 -0.99 -2.45 -6.39
C GLY A 109 0.46 -2.22 -5.93
N ALA A 110 1.16 -1.20 -6.48
CA ALA A 110 2.48 -0.82 -5.99
C ALA A 110 2.44 -0.42 -4.51
N MET A 111 3.43 -0.83 -3.73
CA MET A 111 3.49 -0.55 -2.30
C MET A 111 3.97 0.87 -2.04
N VAL A 112 3.46 1.51 -1.00
CA VAL A 112 3.89 2.84 -0.56
C VAL A 112 4.52 2.73 0.82
N VAL A 113 5.80 3.08 0.92
CA VAL A 113 6.61 2.84 2.12
C VAL A 113 7.23 4.15 2.60
N ASP A 114 7.16 4.41 3.90
CA ASP A 114 7.84 5.52 4.57
C ASP A 114 9.34 5.49 4.28
N ALA A 115 9.87 6.57 3.70
CA ALA A 115 11.28 6.64 3.30
C ALA A 115 12.24 6.75 4.50
N THR A 116 11.74 7.03 5.70
CA THR A 116 12.56 7.23 6.90
C THR A 116 12.62 5.98 7.77
N ASN A 117 11.48 5.31 7.97
CA ASN A 117 11.36 4.21 8.93
C ASN A 117 10.92 2.88 8.31
N GLY A 118 10.59 2.84 7.01
CA GLY A 118 10.20 1.62 6.32
C GLY A 118 8.77 1.14 6.62
N ALA A 119 7.92 1.94 7.25
CA ALA A 119 6.53 1.57 7.48
C ALA A 119 5.74 1.54 6.16
N LEU A 120 4.99 0.46 5.92
CA LEU A 120 4.08 0.31 4.80
C LEU A 120 2.79 1.08 5.10
N TYR A 121 2.46 2.07 4.27
CA TYR A 121 1.19 2.77 4.38
C TYR A 121 0.05 1.99 3.68
N GLY A 122 0.38 1.15 2.68
CA GLY A 122 -0.61 0.51 1.82
C GLY A 122 -0.16 0.42 0.36
N HIS A 123 -1.13 0.45 -0.56
CA HIS A 123 -0.91 0.25 -1.99
C HIS A 123 -1.64 1.27 -2.87
N VAL A 124 -1.09 1.47 -4.07
CA VAL A 124 -1.65 2.35 -5.11
C VAL A 124 -2.92 1.76 -5.70
N ILE A 125 -4.06 2.44 -5.57
CA ILE A 125 -5.32 2.04 -6.22
C ILE A 125 -5.60 2.81 -7.53
N GLY A 126 -4.88 3.91 -7.77
CA GLY A 126 -5.07 4.72 -8.97
C GLY A 126 -4.28 6.02 -8.97
N TRP A 127 -4.25 6.66 -10.14
CA TRP A 127 -3.57 7.93 -10.40
C TRP A 127 -4.52 8.86 -11.17
N ASN A 128 -4.60 10.13 -10.79
CA ASN A 128 -5.19 11.17 -11.62
C ASN A 128 -4.12 12.13 -12.21
N PRO A 129 -4.35 12.76 -13.39
CA PRO A 129 -3.39 13.69 -14.02
C PRO A 129 -3.01 14.92 -13.18
N ILE A 130 -3.68 15.12 -12.04
CA ILE A 130 -3.43 16.21 -11.09
C ILE A 130 -2.42 15.78 -10.01
N GLY A 131 -2.00 14.50 -10.01
CA GLY A 131 -0.92 13.97 -9.20
C GLY A 131 -1.37 13.34 -7.89
N GLU A 132 -2.66 13.01 -7.71
CA GLU A 132 -3.15 12.35 -6.50
C GLU A 132 -3.15 10.83 -6.69
N VAL A 133 -2.41 10.15 -5.83
CA VAL A 133 -2.39 8.68 -5.71
C VAL A 133 -3.16 8.30 -4.47
N LEU A 134 -4.09 7.35 -4.60
CA LEU A 134 -5.03 7.00 -3.53
C LEU A 134 -4.59 5.68 -2.86
N GLU A 135 -4.50 5.68 -1.54
CA GLU A 135 -4.02 4.55 -0.74
C GLU A 135 -5.03 4.12 0.34
N ARG A 136 -5.18 2.82 0.58
CA ARG A 136 -5.93 2.28 1.73
C ARG A 136 -5.02 1.41 2.61
N ASP A 137 -5.18 1.64 3.90
CA ASP A 137 -4.53 1.00 5.06
C ASP A 137 -4.56 -0.54 5.02
N ALA A 138 -3.45 -1.16 5.43
CA ALA A 138 -3.26 -2.59 5.54
C ALA A 138 -3.69 -3.17 6.91
N ASN A 139 -4.59 -2.50 7.62
CA ASN A 139 -4.98 -2.88 8.99
C ASN A 139 -6.49 -3.01 9.27
N ASP A 140 -7.31 -3.27 8.25
CA ASP A 140 -8.73 -3.64 8.46
C ASP A 140 -8.97 -5.16 8.38
N ASP A 141 -7.92 -5.95 8.52
CA ASP A 141 -8.03 -7.35 8.95
C ASP A 141 -7.06 -7.57 10.11
N THR A 142 -7.65 -7.72 11.28
CA THR A 142 -6.98 -8.20 12.49
C THR A 142 -6.29 -9.53 12.17
N VAL A 143 -4.95 -9.49 12.03
CA VAL A 143 -4.12 -10.67 12.24
C VAL A 143 -4.17 -10.99 13.72
N GLU A 144 -5.19 -11.73 14.15
CA GLU A 144 -5.09 -12.48 15.40
C GLU A 144 -3.99 -13.54 15.22
N GLU A 145 -2.81 -13.22 15.73
CA GLU A 145 -1.70 -14.15 15.91
C GLU A 145 -2.14 -15.22 16.94
N GLY A 146 -2.73 -16.30 16.45
CA GLY A 146 -3.05 -17.49 17.22
C GLY A 146 -1.76 -18.16 17.71
N ARG A 147 -1.33 -17.82 18.93
CA ARG A 147 -0.38 -18.63 19.71
C ARG A 147 -0.95 -20.04 19.87
N VAL A 148 -0.34 -21.01 19.19
CA VAL A 148 -0.47 -22.43 19.56
C VAL A 148 0.48 -22.66 20.74
N SER A 149 -0.06 -22.75 21.94
CA SER A 149 0.61 -23.37 23.08
C SER A 149 0.40 -24.89 23.01
N GLU A 150 1.51 -25.64 23.08
CA GLU A 150 1.54 -27.08 23.37
C GLU A 150 0.83 -27.43 24.68
#